data_AF-A0A963FIP9-F1
#
_entry.id   AF-A0A963FIP9-F1
#
_cell.length_a   1.000
_cell.length_b   1.000
_cell.length_c   1.000
_cell.angle_alpha   90.00
_cell.angle_beta   90.00
_cell.angle_gamma   90.00
#
_symmetry.space_group_name_H-M   'P 1'
#
loop_
_entity.id
_entity.type
_entity.pdbx_description
1 polymer ?
#
loop_
_entity_poly.entity_id
_entity_poly.type
_entity_poly.pdbx_seq_one_letter_code
_entity_poly.pdbx_strand_id
1 'polypeptide(L)'
;MTTTLVQKHLIKGTREFTLVGEEVQYTIQSPLKTESLSVVLCVLDPEPVVSGSMLAFVSQVNREPLVELFLDKPDKETFDAFVETMRKRISEEDFSRLRVRETSVTVDADRVGESIDMLRTYVDPLEIEHFLSALAELQAKPGDHECLVAVAEAFNELGFVQGQVITYAPYVNFLLSGES
;
A
#
# COMPACT_ATOMS: atom_id res chain seq x y z
N MET A 1 9.64 9.40 7.10
CA MET A 1 11.12 9.45 7.03
C MET A 1 11.54 9.60 5.57
N THR A 2 12.52 10.44 5.28
CA THR A 2 13.03 10.65 3.90
C THR A 2 14.29 9.82 3.72
N THR A 3 14.32 8.95 2.72
CA THR A 3 15.48 8.08 2.42
C THR A 3 15.99 8.41 1.03
N THR A 4 17.31 8.61 0.90
CA THR A 4 17.93 9.05 -0.36
C THR A 4 19.03 8.08 -0.79
N LEU A 5 19.08 7.79 -2.09
CA LEU A 5 20.13 6.99 -2.74
C LEU A 5 20.75 7.78 -3.88
N VAL A 6 22.06 7.99 -3.82
CA VAL A 6 22.82 8.66 -4.88
C VAL A 6 23.74 7.65 -5.55
N GLN A 7 23.56 7.47 -6.86
CA GLN A 7 24.34 6.54 -7.67
C GLN A 7 25.14 7.31 -8.71
N LYS A 8 26.46 7.18 -8.65
CA LYS A 8 27.38 7.79 -9.63
C LYS A 8 27.90 6.74 -10.59
N HIS A 9 27.89 7.06 -11.87
CA HIS A 9 28.45 6.23 -12.92
C HIS A 9 29.28 7.07 -13.89
N LEU A 10 30.50 6.62 -14.20
CA LEU A 10 31.48 7.38 -15.00
C LEU A 10 30.94 7.82 -16.38
N ILE A 11 30.18 6.95 -17.05
CA ILE A 11 29.63 7.21 -18.40
C ILE A 11 28.14 7.62 -18.36
N LYS A 12 27.32 6.93 -17.55
CA LYS A 12 25.86 7.11 -17.49
C LYS A 12 25.40 8.26 -16.59
N GLY A 13 26.34 8.99 -15.98
CA GLY A 13 26.07 10.16 -15.16
C GLY A 13 25.67 9.83 -13.72
N THR A 14 24.96 10.75 -13.09
CA THR A 14 24.53 10.64 -11.69
C THR A 14 23.03 10.46 -11.62
N ARG A 15 22.56 9.55 -10.77
CA ARG A 15 21.15 9.38 -10.44
C ARG A 15 20.96 9.62 -8.95
N GLU A 16 19.94 10.36 -8.59
CA GLU A 16 19.58 10.62 -7.20
C GLU A 16 18.11 10.27 -7.01
N PHE A 17 17.82 9.39 -6.07
CA PHE A 17 16.49 8.91 -5.73
C PHE A 17 16.16 9.32 -4.31
N THR A 18 14.97 9.86 -4.08
CA THR A 18 14.48 10.24 -2.76
C THR A 18 13.07 9.71 -2.56
N LEU A 19 12.89 8.96 -1.48
CA LEU A 19 11.59 8.49 -1.03
C LEU A 19 10.91 9.58 -0.20
N VAL A 20 9.85 10.19 -0.77
CA VAL A 20 9.09 11.28 -0.15
C VAL A 20 7.62 10.90 -0.11
N GLY A 21 7.07 10.70 1.10
CA GLY A 21 5.70 10.22 1.26
C GLY A 21 5.49 8.91 0.50
N GLU A 22 4.49 8.92 -0.38
CA GLU A 22 4.03 7.80 -1.23
C GLU A 22 4.69 7.77 -2.63
N GLU A 23 5.75 8.55 -2.81
CA GLU A 23 6.43 8.69 -4.09
C GLU A 23 7.93 8.43 -3.97
N VAL A 24 8.49 7.92 -5.06
CA VAL A 24 9.92 8.00 -5.34
C VAL A 24 10.15 9.09 -6.37
N GLN A 25 10.83 10.15 -5.93
CA GLN A 25 11.30 11.23 -6.78
C GLN A 25 12.73 10.97 -7.17
N TYR A 26 13.06 11.10 -8.45
CA TYR A 26 14.43 10.92 -8.86
C TYR A 26 14.85 11.81 -10.01
N THR A 27 16.14 12.14 -10.01
CA THR A 27 16.77 12.94 -11.04
C THR A 27 17.92 12.16 -11.66
N ILE A 28 17.96 12.11 -12.98
CA ILE A 28 19.04 11.53 -13.77
C ILE A 28 19.77 12.67 -14.46
N GLN A 29 21.02 12.89 -14.06
CA GLN A 29 21.93 13.84 -14.66
C GLN A 29 22.91 13.11 -15.57
N SER A 30 22.75 13.31 -16.87
CA SER A 30 23.71 12.90 -17.89
C SER A 30 24.51 14.12 -18.37
N PRO A 31 25.66 13.95 -19.06
CA PRO A 31 26.46 15.07 -19.56
C PRO A 31 25.72 16.07 -20.46
N LEU A 32 24.59 15.65 -21.08
CA LEU A 32 23.84 16.47 -22.05
C LEU A 32 22.45 16.88 -21.56
N LYS A 33 21.89 16.18 -20.56
CA LYS A 33 20.50 16.36 -20.13
C LYS A 33 20.32 15.99 -18.66
N THR A 34 19.48 16.77 -17.98
CA THR A 34 18.92 16.43 -16.67
C THR A 34 17.44 16.13 -16.83
N GLU A 35 17.00 15.00 -16.28
CA GLU A 35 15.60 14.58 -16.25
C GLU A 35 15.19 14.36 -14.80
N SER A 36 14.01 14.84 -14.42
CA SER A 36 13.42 14.63 -13.11
C SER A 36 12.06 13.96 -13.28
N LEU A 37 11.82 12.90 -12.51
CA LEU A 37 10.59 12.11 -12.52
C LEU A 37 10.09 11.92 -11.09
N SER A 38 8.78 11.76 -10.95
CA SER A 38 8.14 11.27 -9.73
C SER A 38 7.26 10.08 -10.08
N VAL A 39 7.36 9.01 -9.30
CA VAL A 39 6.59 7.79 -9.48
C VAL A 39 5.94 7.42 -8.15
N VAL A 40 4.63 7.21 -8.15
CA VAL A 40 3.88 6.76 -6.98
C VAL A 40 4.26 5.31 -6.68
N LEU A 41 4.52 4.97 -5.42
CA LEU A 41 5.02 3.63 -5.07
C LEU A 41 3.97 2.54 -5.29
N CYS A 42 2.68 2.85 -5.11
CA CYS A 42 1.60 1.87 -5.26
C CYS A 42 1.45 1.29 -6.68
N VAL A 43 1.99 1.96 -7.71
CA VAL A 43 1.95 1.43 -9.09
C VAL A 43 3.11 0.48 -9.40
N LEU A 44 4.07 0.32 -8.47
CA LEU A 44 5.27 -0.50 -8.64
C LEU A 44 5.08 -1.91 -8.09
N ASP A 45 5.68 -2.89 -8.75
CA ASP A 45 5.81 -4.25 -8.23
C ASP A 45 6.87 -4.28 -7.12
N PRO A 46 6.57 -4.78 -5.90
CA PRO A 46 7.54 -4.90 -4.81
C PRO A 46 8.63 -5.96 -5.07
N GLU A 47 8.50 -6.79 -6.10
CA GLU A 47 9.53 -7.70 -6.58
C GLU A 47 10.27 -7.10 -7.78
N PRO A 48 11.39 -6.41 -7.57
CA PRO A 48 12.12 -5.79 -8.66
C PRO A 48 12.80 -6.85 -9.53
N VAL A 49 12.91 -6.56 -10.83
CA VAL A 49 13.54 -7.44 -11.81
C VAL A 49 14.99 -7.03 -12.01
N VAL A 50 15.90 -8.00 -11.93
CA VAL A 50 17.31 -7.78 -12.23
C VAL A 50 17.56 -8.04 -13.72
N SER A 51 18.15 -7.07 -14.40
CA SER A 51 18.56 -7.19 -15.80
C SER A 51 19.98 -6.64 -15.99
N GLY A 52 20.94 -7.55 -16.15
CA GLY A 52 22.35 -7.20 -16.30
C GLY A 52 22.90 -6.46 -15.07
N SER A 53 23.32 -5.20 -15.26
CA SER A 53 23.88 -4.35 -14.18
C SER A 53 22.82 -3.46 -13.50
N MET A 54 21.54 -3.71 -13.75
CA MET A 54 20.42 -2.89 -13.29
C MET A 54 19.42 -3.71 -12.49
N LEU A 55 18.79 -3.05 -11.54
CA LEU A 55 17.59 -3.51 -10.84
C LEU A 55 16.46 -2.54 -11.19
N ALA A 56 15.34 -3.07 -11.66
CA ALA A 56 14.19 -2.29 -12.09
C ALA A 56 12.96 -2.61 -11.25
N PHE A 57 12.33 -1.58 -10.67
CA PHE A 57 10.95 -1.67 -10.23
C PHE A 57 10.04 -1.41 -11.44
N VAL A 58 9.19 -2.37 -11.74
CA VAL A 58 8.30 -2.35 -12.91
C VAL A 58 6.89 -1.97 -12.50
N SER A 59 6.10 -1.45 -13.44
CA SER A 59 4.68 -1.23 -13.21
C SER A 59 3.94 -2.54 -12.97
N GLN A 60 3.02 -2.55 -12.00
CA GLN A 60 2.08 -3.66 -11.80
C GLN A 60 1.11 -3.84 -12.98
N VAL A 61 0.83 -2.75 -13.73
CA VAL A 61 -0.19 -2.73 -14.78
C VAL A 61 0.36 -3.27 -16.10
N ASN A 62 1.50 -2.74 -16.55
CA ASN A 62 2.03 -3.03 -17.89
C ASN A 62 3.43 -3.67 -17.88
N ARG A 63 4.03 -3.92 -16.70
CA ARG A 63 5.37 -4.50 -16.53
C ARG A 63 6.53 -3.67 -17.10
N GLU A 64 6.32 -2.41 -17.45
CA GLU A 64 7.39 -1.53 -17.91
C GLU A 64 8.27 -1.04 -16.74
N PRO A 65 9.59 -0.90 -16.92
CA PRO A 65 10.47 -0.37 -15.89
C PRO A 65 10.19 1.12 -15.65
N LEU A 66 9.80 1.47 -14.43
CA LEU A 66 9.53 2.85 -14.03
C LEU A 66 10.67 3.43 -13.18
N VAL A 67 11.38 2.60 -12.42
CA VAL A 67 12.51 3.03 -11.60
C VAL A 67 13.67 2.07 -11.80
N GLU A 68 14.79 2.58 -12.31
CA GLU A 68 15.97 1.76 -12.62
C GLU A 68 17.19 2.20 -11.80
N LEU A 69 17.72 1.27 -11.02
CA LEU A 69 18.87 1.45 -10.14
C LEU A 69 20.08 0.68 -10.68
N PHE A 70 21.27 1.23 -10.52
CA PHE A 70 22.52 0.47 -10.72
C PHE A 70 22.72 -0.51 -9.56
N LEU A 71 23.01 -1.77 -9.86
CA LEU A 71 23.27 -2.79 -8.83
C LEU A 71 24.46 -2.42 -7.95
N ASP A 72 24.32 -2.66 -6.65
CA ASP A 72 25.36 -2.49 -5.61
C ASP A 72 26.03 -1.10 -5.62
N LYS A 73 25.32 -0.06 -6.08
CA LYS A 73 25.79 1.33 -6.09
C LYS A 73 25.00 2.17 -5.08
N PRO A 74 25.67 3.06 -4.31
CA PRO A 74 27.12 3.35 -4.34
C PRO A 74 28.00 2.23 -3.77
N ASP A 75 27.45 1.46 -2.85
CA ASP A 75 27.98 0.22 -2.29
C ASP A 75 26.80 -0.73 -2.04
N LYS A 76 27.10 -2.00 -1.76
CA LYS A 76 26.10 -3.03 -1.58
C LYS A 76 25.16 -2.77 -0.39
N GLU A 77 25.70 -2.32 0.74
CA GLU A 77 24.93 -2.13 1.97
C GLU A 77 23.93 -0.99 1.82
N THR A 78 24.38 0.17 1.33
CA THR A 78 23.53 1.33 1.06
C THR A 78 22.47 1.01 0.01
N PHE A 79 22.85 0.28 -1.04
CA PHE A 79 21.95 -0.15 -2.09
C PHE A 79 20.86 -1.09 -1.57
N ASP A 80 21.26 -2.17 -0.90
CA ASP A 80 20.35 -3.17 -0.36
C ASP A 80 19.39 -2.54 0.65
N ALA A 81 19.88 -1.67 1.54
CA ALA A 81 19.04 -0.96 2.51
C ALA A 81 17.99 -0.05 1.83
N PHE A 82 18.35 0.63 0.75
CA PHE A 82 17.41 1.45 -0.02
C PHE A 82 16.37 0.58 -0.74
N VAL A 83 16.81 -0.50 -1.38
CA VAL A 83 15.92 -1.44 -2.08
C VAL A 83 14.97 -2.10 -1.08
N GLU A 84 15.43 -2.55 0.07
CA GLU A 84 14.56 -3.10 1.12
C GLU A 84 13.54 -2.08 1.61
N THR A 85 13.96 -0.82 1.80
CA THR A 85 13.03 0.27 2.18
C THR A 85 11.98 0.50 1.09
N MET A 86 12.39 0.55 -0.19
CA MET A 86 11.49 0.67 -1.33
C MET A 86 10.48 -0.48 -1.35
N ARG A 87 10.96 -1.73 -1.30
CA ARG A 87 10.12 -2.93 -1.32
C ARG A 87 9.12 -2.91 -0.17
N LYS A 88 9.60 -2.62 1.04
CA LYS A 88 8.75 -2.49 2.23
C LYS A 88 7.66 -1.45 2.04
N ARG A 89 7.99 -0.25 1.55
CA ARG A 89 7.00 0.81 1.33
C ARG A 89 6.01 0.48 0.23
N ILE A 90 6.46 -0.10 -0.89
CA ILE A 90 5.56 -0.55 -1.97
C ILE A 90 4.59 -1.61 -1.45
N SER A 91 5.08 -2.59 -0.66
CA SER A 91 4.23 -3.60 -0.03
C SER A 91 3.35 -3.03 1.09
N GLU A 92 3.76 -1.94 1.73
CA GLU A 92 2.96 -1.24 2.73
C GLU A 92 1.86 -0.37 2.09
N GLU A 93 2.13 0.19 0.92
CA GLU A 93 1.21 1.00 0.11
C GLU A 93 0.39 0.17 -0.89
N ASP A 94 0.26 -1.13 -0.65
CA ASP A 94 -0.60 -2.03 -1.42
C ASP A 94 -2.07 -1.54 -1.35
N PHE A 95 -2.45 -0.73 -2.33
CA PHE A 95 -3.68 0.07 -2.42
C PHE A 95 -4.96 -0.78 -2.50
N SER A 96 -4.84 -2.11 -2.62
CA SER A 96 -5.99 -3.02 -2.52
C SER A 96 -6.37 -3.32 -1.06
N ARG A 97 -5.56 -2.90 -0.09
CA ARG A 97 -5.84 -3.13 1.33
C ARG A 97 -6.25 -1.82 1.97
N LEU A 98 -7.55 -1.69 2.28
CA LEU A 98 -7.97 -0.67 3.23
C LEU A 98 -7.23 -0.94 4.55
N ARG A 99 -6.38 0.00 4.95
CA ARG A 99 -5.72 -0.03 6.25
C ARG A 99 -6.49 0.90 7.17
N VAL A 100 -6.76 0.43 8.39
CA VAL A 100 -7.15 1.30 9.49
C VAL A 100 -6.02 2.33 9.64
N ARG A 101 -6.23 3.56 9.16
CA ARG A 101 -5.34 4.67 9.49
C ARG A 101 -5.31 4.77 11.02
N GLU A 102 -4.19 5.14 11.65
CA GLU A 102 -4.09 5.48 13.10
C GLU A 102 -4.92 6.73 13.45
N THR A 103 -6.14 6.80 12.94
CA THR A 103 -7.14 7.78 13.26
C THR A 103 -7.89 7.19 14.46
N SER A 104 -8.06 8.00 15.50
CA SER A 104 -8.88 7.70 16.67
C SER A 104 -10.36 7.63 16.26
N VAL A 105 -10.72 6.69 15.39
CA VAL A 105 -12.10 6.47 14.96
C VAL A 105 -12.84 5.91 16.16
N THR A 106 -13.68 6.74 16.77
CA THR A 106 -14.60 6.27 17.81
C THR A 106 -15.61 5.35 17.16
N VAL A 107 -15.49 4.05 17.43
CA VAL A 107 -16.38 3.03 16.90
C VAL A 107 -17.71 3.08 17.64
N ASP A 108 -18.78 3.23 16.87
CA ASP A 108 -20.16 3.21 17.34
C ASP A 108 -20.72 1.79 17.15
N ALA A 109 -20.85 1.08 18.27
CA ALA A 109 -21.29 -0.32 18.28
C ALA A 109 -22.71 -0.51 17.71
N ASP A 110 -23.59 0.49 17.83
CA ASP A 110 -24.95 0.39 17.28
C ASP A 110 -24.89 0.43 15.75
N ARG A 111 -24.07 1.33 15.19
CA ARG A 111 -23.86 1.42 13.73
C ARG A 111 -23.13 0.22 13.14
N VAL A 112 -22.24 -0.43 13.91
CA VAL A 112 -21.67 -1.74 13.53
C VAL A 112 -22.77 -2.80 13.48
N GLY A 113 -23.68 -2.82 14.46
CA GLY A 113 -24.83 -3.72 14.48
C GLY A 113 -25.74 -3.56 13.27
N GLU A 114 -26.12 -2.31 12.95
CA GLU A 114 -26.91 -2.00 11.75
C GLU A 114 -26.22 -2.50 10.47
N SER A 115 -24.89 -2.33 10.39
CA SER A 115 -24.10 -2.81 9.25
C SER A 115 -24.16 -4.34 9.14
N ILE A 116 -24.02 -5.07 10.24
CA ILE A 116 -24.13 -6.54 10.27
C ILE A 116 -25.51 -6.98 9.78
N ASP A 117 -26.58 -6.34 10.26
CA ASP A 117 -27.96 -6.69 9.89
C ASP A 117 -28.25 -6.43 8.41
N MET A 118 -27.77 -5.30 7.88
CA MET A 118 -27.87 -4.98 6.45
C MET A 118 -27.12 -6.01 5.60
N LEU A 119 -25.90 -6.37 5.97
CA LEU A 119 -25.09 -7.33 5.24
C LEU A 119 -25.72 -8.72 5.24
N ARG A 120 -26.22 -9.19 6.38
CA ARG A 120 -26.94 -10.48 6.47
C ARG A 120 -28.22 -10.52 5.63
N THR A 121 -28.83 -9.37 5.39
CA THR A 121 -30.08 -9.27 4.60
C THR A 121 -29.81 -9.28 3.11
N TYR A 122 -28.73 -8.63 2.65
CA TYR A 122 -28.52 -8.32 1.24
C TYR A 122 -27.29 -8.98 0.60
N VAL A 123 -26.43 -9.60 1.39
CA VAL A 123 -25.22 -10.31 0.92
C VAL A 123 -25.31 -11.77 1.38
N ASP A 124 -24.82 -12.70 0.56
CA ASP A 124 -24.81 -14.12 0.94
C ASP A 124 -23.92 -14.30 2.19
N PRO A 125 -24.49 -14.72 3.34
CA PRO A 125 -23.74 -14.81 4.59
C PRO A 125 -22.60 -15.83 4.53
N LEU A 126 -22.63 -16.81 3.61
CA LEU A 126 -21.54 -17.76 3.42
C LEU A 126 -20.31 -17.11 2.77
N GLU A 127 -20.50 -16.08 1.94
CA GLU A 127 -19.40 -15.37 1.28
C GLU A 127 -18.71 -14.36 2.21
N ILE A 128 -19.39 -13.94 3.27
CA ILE A 128 -18.90 -12.91 4.21
C ILE A 128 -18.82 -13.38 5.66
N GLU A 129 -18.84 -14.69 5.92
CA GLU A 129 -18.91 -15.24 7.29
C GLU A 129 -17.75 -14.75 8.18
N HIS A 130 -16.52 -14.79 7.65
CA HIS A 130 -15.32 -14.32 8.36
C HIS A 130 -15.42 -12.81 8.67
N PHE A 131 -15.92 -12.04 7.70
CA PHE A 131 -16.10 -10.60 7.84
C PHE A 131 -17.20 -10.23 8.86
N LEU A 132 -18.33 -10.94 8.86
CA LEU A 132 -19.40 -10.76 9.85
C LEU A 132 -18.92 -11.10 11.27
N SER A 133 -18.06 -12.11 11.40
CA SER A 133 -17.47 -12.49 12.69
C SER A 133 -16.56 -11.40 13.24
N ALA A 134 -15.68 -10.85 12.39
CA ALA A 134 -14.82 -9.72 12.76
C ALA A 134 -15.63 -8.47 13.17
N LEU A 135 -16.71 -8.16 12.45
CA LEU A 135 -17.61 -7.05 12.82
C LEU A 135 -18.31 -7.28 14.16
N ALA A 136 -18.74 -8.51 14.45
CA ALA A 136 -19.36 -8.83 15.73
C ALA A 136 -18.38 -8.70 16.90
N GLU A 137 -17.11 -9.08 16.72
CA GLU A 137 -16.07 -8.87 17.72
C GLU A 137 -15.78 -7.38 17.94
N LEU A 138 -15.70 -6.60 16.85
CA LEU A 138 -15.54 -5.15 16.93
C LEU A 138 -16.73 -4.49 17.62
N GLN A 139 -17.96 -4.95 17.36
CA GLN A 139 -19.16 -4.46 18.04
C GLN A 139 -19.09 -4.71 19.56
N ALA A 140 -18.60 -5.88 19.97
CA ALA A 140 -18.44 -6.22 21.38
C ALA A 140 -17.31 -5.44 22.05
N LYS A 141 -16.28 -5.05 21.29
CA LYS A 141 -15.08 -4.34 21.78
C LYS A 141 -14.74 -3.13 20.88
N PRO A 142 -15.57 -2.08 20.86
CA PRO A 142 -15.41 -0.96 19.93
C PRO A 142 -14.11 -0.14 20.15
N GLY A 143 -13.50 -0.23 21.33
CA GLY A 143 -12.23 0.43 21.63
C GLY A 143 -10.98 -0.42 21.37
N ASP A 144 -11.15 -1.66 20.91
CA ASP A 144 -10.03 -2.59 20.69
C ASP A 144 -9.47 -2.42 19.28
N HIS A 145 -8.23 -1.95 19.19
CA HIS A 145 -7.55 -1.73 17.93
C HIS A 145 -7.33 -3.04 17.15
N GLU A 146 -7.11 -4.16 17.85
CA GLU A 146 -6.93 -5.46 17.18
C GLU A 146 -8.21 -5.89 16.46
N CYS A 147 -9.39 -5.57 17.01
CA CYS A 147 -10.66 -5.82 16.35
C CYS A 147 -10.85 -4.98 15.08
N LEU A 148 -10.41 -3.71 15.07
CA LEU A 148 -10.43 -2.88 13.87
C LEU A 148 -9.52 -3.45 12.77
N VAL A 149 -8.31 -3.90 13.15
CA VAL A 149 -7.37 -4.54 12.23
C VAL A 149 -7.97 -5.81 11.64
N ALA A 150 -8.59 -6.66 12.47
CA ALA A 150 -9.24 -7.89 12.03
C ALA A 150 -10.37 -7.62 11.01
N VAL A 151 -11.17 -6.56 11.22
CA VAL A 151 -12.22 -6.14 10.27
C VAL A 151 -11.61 -5.73 8.94
N ALA A 152 -10.51 -4.97 8.94
CA ALA A 152 -9.82 -4.57 7.72
C ALA A 152 -9.22 -5.78 6.98
N GLU A 153 -8.59 -6.72 7.69
CA GLU A 153 -8.05 -7.94 7.10
C GLU A 153 -9.16 -8.78 6.47
N ALA A 154 -10.24 -9.05 7.20
CA ALA A 154 -11.37 -9.82 6.70
C ALA A 154 -12.06 -9.14 5.52
N PHE A 155 -12.16 -7.80 5.51
CA PHE A 155 -12.67 -7.05 4.36
C PHE A 155 -11.78 -7.23 3.12
N ASN A 156 -10.47 -7.19 3.30
CA ASN A 156 -9.51 -7.32 2.20
C ASN A 156 -9.53 -8.73 1.56
N GLU A 157 -9.94 -9.76 2.30
CA GLU A 157 -10.11 -11.13 1.80
C GLU A 157 -11.36 -11.32 0.92
N LEU A 158 -12.33 -10.39 0.96
CA LEU A 158 -13.60 -10.51 0.24
C LEU A 158 -13.50 -10.36 -1.28
N GLY A 159 -12.38 -9.83 -1.81
CA GLY A 159 -12.19 -9.63 -3.24
C GLY A 159 -13.33 -8.82 -3.88
N PHE A 160 -14.02 -9.41 -4.87
CA PHE A 160 -15.11 -8.72 -5.58
C PHE A 160 -16.35 -8.43 -4.71
N VAL A 161 -16.52 -9.12 -3.58
CA VAL A 161 -17.67 -8.94 -2.67
C VAL A 161 -17.57 -7.62 -1.89
N GLN A 162 -16.38 -7.01 -1.82
CA GLN A 162 -16.16 -5.71 -1.21
C GLN A 162 -17.12 -4.62 -1.70
N GLY A 163 -17.44 -4.60 -2.99
CA GLY A 163 -18.38 -3.62 -3.57
C GLY A 163 -19.79 -3.73 -2.98
N GLN A 164 -20.24 -4.95 -2.68
CA GLN A 164 -21.54 -5.18 -2.04
C GLN A 164 -21.50 -4.73 -0.59
N VAL A 165 -20.40 -5.00 0.12
CA VAL A 165 -20.23 -4.57 1.51
C VAL A 165 -20.26 -3.04 1.62
N ILE A 166 -19.51 -2.33 0.76
CA ILE A 166 -19.50 -0.86 0.76
C ILE A 166 -20.90 -0.29 0.46
N THR A 167 -21.67 -0.97 -0.41
CA THR A 167 -23.02 -0.54 -0.79
C THR A 167 -24.02 -0.63 0.37
N TYR A 168 -24.02 -1.75 1.11
CA TYR A 168 -25.02 -2.01 2.14
C TYR A 168 -24.59 -1.60 3.55
N ALA A 169 -23.28 -1.49 3.81
CA ALA A 169 -22.71 -1.12 5.09
C ALA A 169 -21.78 0.10 4.94
N PRO A 170 -22.30 1.30 4.65
CA PRO A 170 -21.48 2.50 4.44
C PRO A 170 -20.66 2.88 5.69
N TYR A 171 -21.08 2.46 6.88
CA TYR A 171 -20.32 2.67 8.10
C TYR A 171 -19.01 1.87 8.13
N VAL A 172 -18.96 0.69 7.50
CA VAL A 172 -17.70 -0.06 7.31
C VAL A 172 -16.71 0.76 6.51
N ASN A 173 -17.16 1.43 5.44
CA ASN A 173 -16.29 2.29 4.66
C ASN A 173 -15.70 3.43 5.50
N PHE A 174 -16.51 4.06 6.36
CA PHE A 174 -16.05 5.07 7.31
C PHE A 174 -14.98 4.54 8.27
N LEU A 175 -15.19 3.34 8.84
CA LEU A 175 -14.22 2.71 9.75
C LEU A 175 -12.88 2.43 9.05
N LEU A 176 -12.92 2.06 7.77
CA LEU A 176 -11.76 1.63 7.00
C LEU A 176 -11.02 2.78 6.29
N SER A 177 -11.71 3.85 5.90
CA SER A 177 -11.09 5.01 5.23
C SER A 177 -10.55 6.05 6.23
N GLY A 178 -11.09 6.10 7.45
CA GLY A 178 -10.76 7.11 8.45
C GLY A 178 -11.17 8.53 8.07
N GLU A 179 -11.97 8.71 7.01
CA GLU A 179 -12.48 10.01 6.62
C GLU A 179 -13.79 10.33 7.34
N SER A 180 -13.83 11.52 7.97
CA SER A 180 -15.00 12.10 8.63
C SER A 180 -15.79 13.00 7.69
#